data_AF-A0A3D5SFE0-F1
#
_entry.id   AF-A0A3D5SFE0-F1
#
_cell.length_a   1.000
_cell.length_b   1.000
_cell.length_c   1.000
_cell.angle_alpha   90.00
_cell.angle_beta   90.00
_cell.angle_gamma   90.00
#
_symmetry.space_group_name_H-M   'P 1'
#
loop_
_entity.id
_entity.type
_entity.pdbx_description
1 polymer ?
#
loop_
_entity_poly.entity_id
_entity_poly.type
_entity_poly.pdbx_seq_one_letter_code
_entity_poly.pdbx_strand_id
1 'polypeptide(L)'
;MFNFQFSIFNKNIHLPAIALIVSGGHTQLILVKKFGQYKIVGETRDDAAGEAFDKVAKMLGLRYPGGPTIAKLASQWNDQFPMTNFQTNTKSKKSKSQTNHLITKSLSPFSFPRPMINSGDFDFSFSGL
;
A
#
# COMPACT_ATOMS: atom_id res chain seq x y z
N MET A 1 -18.88 16.81 -14.31
CA MET A 1 -17.74 17.69 -14.01
C MET A 1 -17.26 17.33 -12.60
N PHE A 2 -16.16 16.58 -12.47
CA PHE A 2 -15.64 16.15 -11.17
C PHE A 2 -14.94 17.35 -10.50
N ASN A 3 -15.51 17.85 -9.40
CA ASN A 3 -14.88 18.87 -8.57
C ASN A 3 -13.77 18.20 -7.74
N PHE A 4 -12.52 18.31 -8.19
CA PHE A 4 -11.36 17.94 -7.37
C PHE A 4 -11.00 19.12 -6.47
N GLN A 5 -11.36 19.01 -5.19
CA GLN A 5 -10.90 19.93 -4.17
C GLN A 5 -9.61 19.36 -3.55
N PHE A 6 -8.46 19.90 -3.98
CA PHE A 6 -7.18 19.58 -3.35
C PHE A 6 -6.99 20.46 -2.12
N SER A 7 -6.74 19.82 -0.97
CA SER A 7 -6.42 20.51 0.27
C SER A 7 -5.01 20.09 0.69
N ILE A 8 -4.09 21.06 0.76
CA ILE A 8 -2.75 20.85 1.31
C ILE A 8 -2.88 21.03 2.82
N PHE A 9 -2.98 19.92 3.54
CA PHE A 9 -3.13 19.92 5.00
C PHE A 9 -1.88 20.42 5.73
N ASN A 10 -0.71 20.39 5.09
CA ASN A 10 0.55 20.86 5.66
C ASN A 10 1.23 21.90 4.77
N LYS A 11 1.19 23.18 5.19
CA LYS A 11 1.75 24.31 4.43
C LYS A 11 3.28 24.38 4.47
N ASN A 12 3.91 23.74 5.46
CA ASN A 12 5.36 23.76 5.64
C ASN A 12 5.98 22.42 5.26
N ILE A 13 6.15 22.19 3.96
CA ILE A 13 6.91 21.05 3.45
C ILE A 13 8.38 21.45 3.37
N HIS A 14 9.22 20.82 4.20
CA HIS A 14 10.66 20.97 4.10
C HIS A 14 11.20 20.08 2.97
N LEU A 15 12.04 20.66 2.12
CA LEU A 15 12.69 19.96 1.01
C LEU A 15 14.14 19.62 1.39
N PRO A 16 14.70 18.48 0.93
CA PRO A 16 14.11 17.52 0.00
C PRO A 16 13.00 16.66 0.61
N ALA A 17 12.03 16.26 -0.21
CA ALA A 17 10.90 15.41 0.19
C ALA A 17 10.65 14.28 -0.83
N ILE A 18 9.98 13.21 -0.39
CA ILE A 18 9.43 12.18 -1.27
C ILE A 18 7.95 12.47 -1.48
N ALA A 19 7.53 12.57 -2.74
CA ALA A 19 6.14 12.64 -3.14
C ALA A 19 5.70 11.29 -3.71
N LEU A 20 4.55 10.81 -3.26
CA LEU A 20 3.88 9.64 -3.82
C LEU A 20 2.76 10.14 -4.73
N ILE A 21 2.86 9.85 -6.03
CA ILE A 21 1.78 10.07 -6.99
C ILE A 21 1.02 8.76 -7.13
N VAL A 22 -0.28 8.78 -6.85
CA VAL A 22 -1.16 7.62 -7.05
C VAL A 22 -2.42 8.06 -7.78
N SER A 23 -2.73 7.38 -8.89
CA SER A 23 -3.93 7.59 -9.69
C SER A 23 -4.37 6.29 -10.36
N GLY A 24 -5.37 6.37 -11.23
CA GLY A 24 -5.78 5.25 -12.08
C GLY A 24 -4.70 4.79 -13.08
N GLY A 25 -3.76 5.65 -13.46
CA GLY A 25 -2.76 5.32 -14.49
C GLY A 25 -1.30 5.55 -14.09
N HIS A 26 -1.06 6.03 -12.87
CA HIS A 26 0.31 6.29 -12.38
C HIS A 26 0.41 5.83 -10.94
N THR A 27 1.52 5.18 -10.60
CA THR A 27 1.96 5.03 -9.23
C THR A 27 3.47 5.18 -9.17
N GLN A 28 3.94 6.30 -8.62
CA GLN A 28 5.34 6.72 -8.69
C GLN A 28 5.81 7.37 -7.39
N LEU A 29 7.07 7.13 -7.05
CA LEU A 29 7.83 7.81 -6.01
C LEU A 29 8.73 8.86 -6.65
N ILE A 30 8.57 10.11 -6.24
CA ILE A 30 9.28 11.25 -6.79
C ILE A 30 10.08 11.93 -5.68
N LEU A 31 11.39 12.03 -5.85
CA LEU A 31 12.26 12.89 -5.05
C LEU A 31 12.10 14.34 -5.50
N VAL A 32 11.52 15.15 -4.63
CA VAL A 32 11.40 16.60 -4.76
C VAL A 32 12.58 17.24 -4.05
N LYS A 33 13.62 17.63 -4.81
CA LYS A 33 14.82 18.27 -4.22
C LYS A 33 14.57 19.73 -3.84
N LYS A 34 13.91 20.45 -4.74
CA LYS A 34 13.39 21.81 -4.59
C LYS A 34 12.21 21.97 -5.54
N PHE A 35 11.44 23.06 -5.43
CA PHE A 35 10.40 23.36 -6.41
C PHE A 35 10.97 23.38 -7.84
N GLY A 36 10.27 22.73 -8.79
CA GLY A 36 10.74 22.57 -10.17
C GLY A 36 11.83 21.51 -10.36
N GLN A 37 12.33 20.85 -9.30
CA GLN A 37 13.35 19.80 -9.39
C GLN A 37 12.82 18.47 -8.87
N TYR A 38 12.34 17.68 -9.82
CA TYR A 38 11.68 16.40 -9.58
C TYR A 38 12.50 15.28 -10.22
N LYS A 39 12.69 14.19 -9.48
CA LYS A 39 13.30 12.96 -10.00
C LYS A 39 12.42 11.78 -9.62
N ILE A 40 11.95 11.02 -10.60
CA ILE A 40 11.35 9.70 -10.34
C ILE A 40 12.45 8.81 -9.76
N VAL A 41 12.20 8.24 -8.59
CA VAL A 41 13.13 7.33 -7.91
C VAL A 41 12.62 5.90 -7.86
N GLY A 42 11.32 5.68 -8.08
CA GLY A 42 10.73 4.37 -8.28
C GLY A 42 9.32 4.46 -8.84
N GLU A 43 8.89 3.43 -9.54
CA GLU A 43 7.54 3.35 -10.09
C GLU A 43 6.98 1.93 -10.10
N THR A 44 5.67 1.81 -10.30
CA THR A 44 5.06 0.50 -10.54
C THR A 44 5.60 -0.09 -11.85
N ARG A 45 5.96 -1.36 -11.84
CA ARG A 45 6.37 -2.09 -13.06
C ARG A 45 5.21 -2.78 -13.76
N ASP A 46 4.02 -2.72 -13.18
CA ASP A 46 2.80 -3.31 -13.70
C ASP A 46 1.64 -2.30 -13.64
N ASP A 47 0.48 -2.71 -13.14
CA ASP A 47 -0.68 -1.86 -13.00
C ASP A 47 -0.41 -0.69 -12.06
N ALA A 48 -1.02 0.47 -12.33
CA ALA A 48 -1.15 1.49 -11.30
C ALA A 48 -2.05 1.01 -10.17
N ALA A 49 -1.85 1.53 -8.96
CA ALA A 49 -2.66 1.14 -7.80
C ALA A 49 -4.17 1.33 -8.07
N GLY A 50 -4.56 2.45 -8.70
CA GLY A 50 -5.97 2.67 -9.05
C GLY A 50 -6.50 1.63 -10.05
N GLU A 51 -5.70 1.27 -11.06
CA GLU A 51 -6.05 0.23 -12.03
C GLU A 51 -6.17 -1.15 -11.38
N ALA A 52 -5.25 -1.51 -10.48
CA ALA A 52 -5.31 -2.75 -9.73
C ALA A 52 -6.61 -2.86 -8.91
N PHE A 53 -6.99 -1.78 -8.22
CA PHE A 53 -8.27 -1.71 -7.50
C PHE A 53 -9.48 -1.88 -8.42
N ASP A 54 -9.46 -1.25 -9.60
CA ASP A 54 -10.57 -1.33 -10.56
C ASP A 54 -10.67 -2.73 -11.20
N LYS A 55 -9.53 -3.39 -11.49
CA LYS A 55 -9.50 -4.78 -11.98
C LYS A 55 -10.05 -5.75 -10.94
N VAL A 56 -9.64 -5.62 -9.67
CA VAL A 56 -10.19 -6.44 -8.58
C VAL A 56 -11.70 -6.23 -8.42
N ALA A 57 -12.16 -4.98 -8.47
CA ALA A 57 -13.59 -4.68 -8.42
C ALA A 57 -14.36 -5.36 -9.56
N LYS A 58 -13.83 -5.30 -10.78
CA LYS A 58 -14.42 -5.98 -11.94
C LYS A 58 -14.45 -7.50 -11.75
N MET A 59 -13.39 -8.11 -11.22
CA MET A 59 -13.35 -9.55 -10.92
C MET A 59 -14.40 -9.96 -9.88
N LEU A 60 -14.73 -9.06 -8.94
CA LEU A 60 -15.78 -9.25 -7.94
C LEU A 60 -17.18 -8.88 -8.44
N GLY A 61 -17.35 -8.56 -9.73
CA GLY A 61 -18.65 -8.18 -10.30
C GLY A 61 -19.14 -6.80 -9.87
N LEU A 62 -18.26 -5.94 -9.36
CA LEU A 62 -18.58 -4.58 -8.93
C LEU A 62 -18.50 -3.60 -10.12
N ARG A 63 -19.24 -2.50 -10.00
CA ARG A 63 -19.24 -1.41 -10.98
C ARG A 63 -17.98 -0.55 -10.93
N TYR A 64 -17.64 0.04 -12.08
CA TYR A 64 -16.60 1.06 -12.22
C TYR A 64 -17.10 2.46 -11.81
N PRO A 65 -16.28 3.34 -11.19
CA PRO A 65 -14.94 3.07 -10.66
C PRO A 65 -15.00 2.18 -9.42
N GLY A 66 -14.14 1.17 -9.40
CA GLY A 66 -14.13 0.08 -8.44
C GLY A 66 -13.44 0.44 -7.12
N GLY A 67 -12.38 1.25 -7.19
CA GLY A 67 -11.56 1.61 -6.03
C GLY A 67 -12.33 2.04 -4.77
N PRO A 68 -13.24 3.05 -4.85
CA PRO A 68 -14.01 3.49 -3.69
C PRO A 68 -14.91 2.39 -3.10
N THR A 69 -15.46 1.51 -3.95
CA THR A 69 -16.33 0.42 -3.50
C THR A 69 -15.53 -0.64 -2.75
N ILE A 70 -14.36 -1.03 -3.28
CA ILE A 70 -13.44 -1.96 -2.60
C ILE A 70 -13.00 -1.41 -1.25
N ALA A 71 -12.58 -0.14 -1.18
CA ALA A 71 -12.15 0.49 0.07
C ALA A 71 -13.28 0.48 1.12
N LYS A 72 -14.52 0.76 0.71
CA LYS A 72 -15.69 0.70 1.59
C LYS A 72 -15.93 -0.72 2.14
N LEU A 73 -15.90 -1.73 1.26
CA LEU A 73 -16.11 -3.13 1.66
C LEU A 73 -14.99 -3.60 2.61
N ALA A 74 -13.74 -3.23 2.34
CA ALA A 74 -12.61 -3.55 3.21
C ALA A 74 -12.75 -2.92 4.61
N SER A 75 -13.18 -1.65 4.69
CA SER A 75 -13.46 -0.98 5.97
C SER A 75 -14.56 -1.70 6.75
N GLN A 76 -15.67 -2.04 6.09
CA GLN A 76 -16.78 -2.76 6.72
C GLN A 76 -16.35 -4.12 7.25
N TRP A 77 -15.50 -4.83 6.51
CA TRP A 77 -14.93 -6.10 6.97
C TRP A 77 -14.06 -5.91 8.23
N ASN A 78 -13.21 -4.89 8.25
CA ASN A 78 -12.35 -4.60 9.40
C ASN A 78 -13.16 -4.22 10.66
N ASP A 79 -14.28 -3.51 10.50
CA ASP A 79 -15.18 -3.18 11.60
C ASP A 79 -15.89 -4.42 12.16
N GLN A 80 -16.25 -5.38 11.31
CA GLN A 80 -16.92 -6.63 11.70
C GLN A 80 -15.94 -7.68 12.26
N PHE A 81 -14.72 -7.72 11.73
CA PHE A 81 -13.68 -8.70 12.06
C PHE A 81 -12.37 -8.00 12.46
N PRO A 82 -12.35 -7.29 13.61
CA PRO A 82 -11.12 -6.64 14.06
C PRO A 82 -10.02 -7.68 14.27
N MET A 83 -8.82 -7.35 13.79
CA MET A 83 -7.63 -8.24 13.80
C MET A 83 -7.24 -8.77 15.19
N THR A 84 -7.82 -8.23 16.28
CA THR A 84 -7.70 -8.74 17.65
C THR A 84 -8.29 -10.13 17.85
N ASN A 85 -9.19 -10.57 16.96
CA ASN A 85 -9.91 -11.84 17.11
C ASN A 85 -9.23 -13.02 16.40
N PHE A 86 -8.09 -12.81 15.73
CA PHE A 86 -7.30 -13.90 15.17
C PHE A 86 -6.51 -14.60 16.30
N GLN A 87 -7.13 -15.58 16.96
CA GLN A 87 -6.42 -16.52 17.83
C GLN A 87 -5.51 -17.40 16.98
N THR A 88 -4.21 -17.13 17.00
CA THR A 88 -3.23 -18.01 16.38
C THR A 88 -3.03 -19.24 17.26
N ASN A 89 -3.65 -20.37 16.89
CA ASN A 89 -3.29 -21.68 17.41
C ASN A 89 -1.93 -22.12 16.84
N THR A 90 -0.84 -21.43 17.18
CA THR A 90 0.52 -21.93 16.91
C THR A 90 0.97 -22.76 18.09
N LYS A 91 0.71 -24.07 18.04
CA LYS A 91 1.47 -25.06 18.82
C LYS A 91 2.92 -25.08 18.28
N SER A 92 3.75 -24.14 18.69
CA SER A 92 5.19 -24.19 18.46
C SER A 92 5.88 -24.64 19.74
N LYS A 93 6.44 -25.84 19.70
CA LYS A 93 7.32 -26.41 20.72
C LYS A 93 8.45 -25.41 21.06
N LYS A 94 8.74 -25.30 22.35
CA LYS A 94 9.92 -24.63 22.96
C LYS A 94 11.21 -24.89 22.17
N SER A 95 11.86 -23.83 21.70
CA SER A 95 13.32 -23.76 21.57
C SER A 95 13.80 -22.34 21.86
N LYS A 96 14.69 -22.24 22.85
CA LYS A 96 15.32 -21.03 23.39
C LYS A 96 16.19 -20.32 22.34
N SER A 97 16.09 -19.00 22.23
CA SER A 97 17.25 -18.07 22.21
C SER A 97 16.78 -16.61 22.18
N GLN A 98 17.42 -15.78 22.99
CA GLN A 98 17.15 -14.36 23.22
C GLN A 98 17.65 -13.47 22.07
N THR A 99 16.86 -12.50 21.63
CA THR A 99 17.32 -11.12 21.35
C THR A 99 16.15 -10.14 21.27
N ASN A 100 16.27 -9.01 21.97
CA ASN A 100 15.26 -7.97 22.11
C ASN A 100 15.24 -7.05 20.88
N HIS A 101 14.21 -7.15 20.04
CA HIS A 101 13.73 -6.02 19.23
C HIS A 101 12.21 -6.11 19.17
N LEU A 102 11.54 -5.24 19.92
CA LEU A 102 10.08 -5.10 19.94
C LEU A 102 9.60 -4.46 18.64
N ILE A 103 9.66 -5.21 17.54
CA ILE A 103 8.76 -5.00 16.41
C ILE A 103 7.56 -5.86 16.73
N THR A 104 6.46 -5.26 17.15
CA THR A 104 5.15 -5.94 17.22
C THR A 104 4.77 -6.30 15.79
N LYS A 105 5.32 -7.42 15.31
CA LYS A 105 4.98 -8.05 14.06
C LYS A 105 3.50 -8.35 14.16
N SER A 106 2.66 -7.52 13.55
CA SER A 106 1.27 -7.87 13.25
C SER A 106 1.37 -9.05 12.28
N LEU A 107 1.51 -10.24 12.85
CA LEU A 107 1.56 -11.49 12.13
C LEU A 107 0.15 -11.72 11.59
N SER A 108 -0.14 -11.17 10.41
CA SER A 108 -1.18 -11.74 9.59
C SER A 108 -0.93 -13.26 9.52
N PRO A 109 -1.97 -14.12 9.66
CA PRO A 109 -1.79 -15.57 9.57
C PRO A 109 -1.24 -16.01 8.20
N PHE A 110 -1.26 -15.09 7.24
CA PHE A 110 -0.73 -15.26 5.91
C PHE A 110 0.63 -14.58 5.76
N SER A 111 1.59 -15.34 5.25
CA SER A 111 2.84 -14.79 4.71
C SER A 111 2.64 -14.51 3.23
N PHE A 112 2.45 -13.24 2.88
CA PHE A 112 2.32 -12.85 1.49
C PHE A 112 3.71 -12.73 0.83
N PRO A 113 3.84 -13.13 -0.46
CA PRO A 113 5.05 -12.82 -1.21
C PRO A 113 5.26 -11.30 -1.21
N ARG A 114 6.51 -10.88 -1.04
CA ARG A 114 6.92 -9.47 -1.15
C ARG A 114 7.81 -9.33 -2.37
N PRO A 115 7.22 -9.30 -3.57
CA PRO A 115 7.98 -9.17 -4.80
C PRO A 115 8.80 -7.88 -4.76
N MET A 116 9.97 -7.91 -5.38
CA MET A 116 10.89 -6.77 -5.53
C MET A 116 11.47 -6.20 -4.22
N ILE A 117 11.23 -6.79 -3.04
CA ILE A 117 11.82 -6.27 -1.78
C ILE A 117 13.36 -6.27 -1.75
N ASN A 118 13.98 -7.08 -2.61
CA ASN A 118 15.43 -7.21 -2.75
C ASN A 118 15.93 -6.75 -4.14
N SER A 119 15.15 -5.98 -4.91
CA SER A 119 15.55 -5.53 -6.25
C SER A 119 16.72 -4.54 -6.24
N GLY A 120 16.92 -3.82 -5.13
CA GLY A 120 17.94 -2.77 -5.02
C GLY A 120 17.53 -1.43 -5.64
N ASP A 121 16.31 -1.35 -6.18
CA ASP A 121 15.65 -0.13 -6.63
C ASP A 121 14.42 0.19 -5.74
N PHE A 122 13.73 1.29 -6.04
CA PHE A 122 12.48 1.65 -5.35
C PHE A 122 11.25 1.35 -6.21
N ASP A 123 11.40 0.51 -7.23
CA ASP A 123 10.27 0.08 -8.03
C ASP A 123 9.42 -0.91 -7.24
N PHE A 124 8.15 -1.02 -7.61
CA PHE A 124 7.20 -1.92 -6.95
C PHE A 124 6.22 -2.52 -7.96
N SER A 125 5.40 -3.43 -7.47
CA SER A 125 4.48 -4.21 -8.29
C SER A 125 3.22 -4.53 -7.46
N PHE A 126 2.05 -4.34 -8.06
CA PHE A 126 0.76 -4.64 -7.42
C PHE A 126 0.17 -5.98 -7.87
N SER A 127 0.50 -6.44 -9.08
CA SER A 127 0.14 -7.79 -9.52
C SER A 127 1.14 -8.84 -9.05
N GLY A 128 2.27 -8.38 -8.50
CA GLY A 128 3.37 -9.18 -7.99
C GLY A 128 4.35 -9.67 -9.04
N LEU A 129 4.22 -9.19 -10.29
CA LEU A 129 4.90 -9.61 -11.52
C LEU A 129 5.04 -11.13 -11.69
#